data_AF-A0A7C3ZLQ1-F1
#
_entry.id   AF-A0A7C3ZLQ1-F1
#
_cell.length_a   1.000
_cell.length_b   1.000
_cell.length_c   1.000
_cell.angle_alpha   90.00
_cell.angle_beta   90.00
_cell.angle_gamma   90.00
#
_symmetry.space_group_name_H-M   'P 1'
#
loop_
_entity.id
_entity.type
_entity.pdbx_description
1 polymer ?
#
loop_
_entity_poly.entity_id
_entity_poly.type
_entity_poly.pdbx_seq_one_letter_code
_entity_poly.pdbx_strand_id
1 'polypeptide(L)'
;MKEQRDARLFVPPYLAGIFGYNIKYSLSPLIHGSLNKLLDANLCYGMFDVPPEKFAVAFNGFKALGMKGANITQPYKTEVLKYISSLSAEAETVGAVNTVNLEEDGNYRGYNTDINGFTAAVNYEFKENLNGRSVIILGAGGASRAVLYASIRDGAEDILIINRNGDNAYKLKKDAYLWKTSLKSNAVIESYCFNSGEALENALSKKWDIIVNTVPPSAESGRLINNLFAGLKKFRGGFFLLDISYSSKFPGFLSVIGEKSKKR
;
A
#
# COMPACT_ATOMS: atom_id res chain seq x y z
N MET A 1 30.61 -2.86 36.20
CA MET A 1 29.44 -2.42 37.01
C MET A 1 28.37 -1.97 36.04
N LYS A 2 27.17 -2.55 36.08
CA LYS A 2 26.02 -2.01 35.34
C LYS A 2 25.60 -0.73 36.05
N GLU A 3 25.68 0.42 35.38
CA GLU A 3 25.13 1.67 35.89
C GLU A 3 23.66 1.44 36.27
N GLN A 4 23.34 1.60 37.55
CA GLN A 4 21.96 1.74 37.99
C GLN A 4 21.45 3.05 37.41
N ARG A 5 20.62 2.98 36.36
CA ARG A 5 19.87 4.14 35.87
C ARG A 5 19.00 4.64 37.02
N ASP A 6 19.20 5.88 37.47
CA ASP A 6 18.38 6.51 38.50
C ASP A 6 16.92 6.51 38.01
N ALA A 7 16.04 5.80 38.72
CA ALA A 7 14.63 5.67 38.36
C ALA A 7 13.90 7.03 38.30
N ARG A 8 14.47 8.08 38.91
CA ARG A 8 13.94 9.45 38.88
C ARG A 8 14.18 10.17 37.54
N LEU A 9 15.02 9.63 36.65
CA LEU A 9 15.32 10.17 35.32
C LEU A 9 14.66 9.36 34.18
N PHE A 10 13.76 8.43 34.50
CA PHE A 10 13.10 7.61 33.49
C PHE A 10 12.11 8.44 32.67
N VAL A 11 12.48 8.71 31.41
CA VAL A 11 11.56 9.25 30.40
C VAL A 11 10.92 8.07 29.69
N PRO A 12 9.59 7.85 29.79
CA PRO A 12 8.93 6.77 29.09
C PRO A 12 9.14 6.93 27.57
N PRO A 13 9.39 5.83 26.84
CA PRO A 13 9.59 5.91 25.41
C PRO A 13 8.32 6.38 24.71
N TYR A 14 8.49 6.99 23.53
CA TYR A 14 7.40 7.12 22.58
C TYR A 14 6.94 5.73 22.17
N LEU A 15 5.66 5.43 22.36
CA LEU A 15 5.08 4.16 21.99
C LEU A 15 4.35 4.30 20.66
N ALA A 16 4.75 3.50 19.68
CA ALA A 16 4.12 3.41 18.38
C ALA A 16 3.99 1.95 17.95
N GLY A 17 3.37 1.70 16.79
CA GLY A 17 3.41 0.36 16.23
C GLY A 17 2.70 0.22 14.90
N ILE A 18 2.49 -1.03 14.49
CA ILE A 18 1.74 -1.36 13.28
C ILE A 18 0.52 -2.21 13.61
N PHE A 19 -0.66 -1.81 13.10
CA PHE A 19 -1.89 -2.60 13.15
C PHE A 19 -2.16 -3.29 11.81
N GLY A 20 -2.51 -4.57 11.87
CA GLY A 20 -2.94 -5.35 10.72
C GLY A 20 -3.37 -6.74 11.14
N TYR A 21 -3.75 -7.58 10.17
CA TYR A 21 -4.09 -8.98 10.41
C TYR A 21 -3.24 -9.90 9.52
N ASN A 22 -2.71 -10.96 10.14
CA ASN A 22 -1.71 -11.86 9.57
C ASN A 22 -0.42 -11.14 9.15
N ILE A 23 0.08 -10.22 9.99
CA ILE A 23 1.19 -9.32 9.66
C ILE A 23 2.55 -9.71 10.25
N LYS A 24 2.71 -10.95 10.71
CA LYS A 24 3.97 -11.47 11.29
C LYS A 24 5.20 -11.32 10.38
N TYR A 25 4.98 -11.10 9.09
CA TYR A 25 6.03 -10.87 8.09
C TYR A 25 6.47 -9.40 7.98
N SER A 26 5.79 -8.47 8.65
CA SER A 26 6.05 -7.04 8.49
C SER A 26 7.47 -6.67 8.93
N LEU A 27 8.16 -5.93 8.06
CA LEU A 27 9.48 -5.37 8.35
C LEU A 27 9.42 -4.06 9.13
N SER A 28 8.23 -3.47 9.34
CA SER A 28 8.09 -2.19 10.03
C SER A 28 8.76 -2.16 11.41
N PRO A 29 8.61 -3.17 12.30
CA PRO A 29 9.32 -3.14 13.58
C PRO A 29 10.84 -3.17 13.45
N LEU A 30 11.38 -3.86 12.44
CA LEU A 30 12.82 -3.88 12.16
C LEU A 30 13.30 -2.51 11.66
N ILE A 31 12.57 -1.92 10.72
CA ILE A 31 12.89 -0.60 10.14
C ILE A 31 12.85 0.47 11.23
N HIS A 32 11.73 0.59 11.95
CA HIS A 32 11.57 1.60 13.00
C HIS A 32 12.48 1.34 14.21
N GLY A 33 12.74 0.08 14.55
CA GLY A 33 13.72 -0.26 15.57
C GLY A 33 15.16 0.12 15.18
N SER A 34 15.51 0.01 13.90
CA SER A 34 16.81 0.44 13.38
C SER A 34 16.93 1.96 13.36
N LEU A 35 15.88 2.66 12.90
CA LEU A 35 15.82 4.12 12.92
C LEU A 35 15.90 4.67 14.35
N ASN A 36 15.23 4.03 15.31
CA ASN A 36 15.32 4.40 16.72
C ASN A 36 16.77 4.35 17.23
N LYS A 37 17.54 3.31 16.87
CA LYS A 37 18.95 3.19 17.26
C LYS A 37 19.85 4.23 16.60
N LEU A 38 19.55 4.59 15.35
CA LEU A 38 20.34 5.56 14.58
C LEU A 38 20.09 7.01 15.02
N LEU A 39 18.85 7.31 15.42
CA LEU A 39 18.39 8.67 15.73
C LEU A 39 18.29 8.95 17.24
N ASP A 40 18.56 7.95 18.09
CA ASP A 40 18.33 7.98 19.54
C ASP A 40 16.92 8.51 19.91
N ALA A 41 15.91 8.02 19.19
CA ALA A 41 14.57 8.61 19.19
C ALA A 41 13.72 8.23 20.43
N ASN A 42 14.25 7.46 21.37
CA ASN A 42 13.52 6.88 22.51
C ASN A 42 12.16 6.25 22.10
N LEU A 43 12.14 5.49 21.01
CA LEU A 43 10.96 4.89 20.40
C LEU A 43 10.86 3.39 20.70
N CYS A 44 9.70 2.96 21.17
CA CYS A 44 9.30 1.55 21.20
C CYS A 44 8.23 1.30 20.14
N TYR A 45 8.52 0.43 19.17
CA TYR A 45 7.62 0.15 18.05
C TYR A 45 7.09 -1.29 18.10
N GLY A 46 5.80 -1.44 18.36
CA GLY A 46 5.12 -2.74 18.49
C GLY A 46 4.51 -3.28 17.19
N MET A 47 4.23 -4.58 17.18
CA MET A 47 3.43 -5.23 16.13
C MET A 47 2.11 -5.72 16.73
N PHE A 48 1.00 -5.16 16.27
CA PHE A 48 -0.35 -5.48 16.71
C PHE A 48 -1.06 -6.30 15.62
N ASP A 49 -0.85 -7.62 15.64
CA ASP A 49 -1.52 -8.58 14.77
C ASP A 49 -2.91 -8.90 15.35
N VAL A 50 -3.91 -8.10 14.95
CA VAL A 50 -5.26 -8.07 15.53
C VAL A 50 -6.24 -8.63 14.53
N PRO A 51 -7.14 -9.56 14.90
CA PRO A 51 -8.19 -10.04 14.00
C PRO A 51 -9.33 -9.00 13.86
N PRO A 52 -10.08 -8.98 12.74
CA PRO A 52 -11.01 -7.89 12.42
C PRO A 52 -12.04 -7.58 13.50
N GLU A 53 -12.57 -8.60 14.17
CA GLU A 53 -13.56 -8.47 15.23
C GLU A 53 -13.00 -7.80 16.50
N LYS A 54 -11.69 -7.72 16.66
CA LYS A 54 -11.02 -7.05 17.80
C LYS A 54 -10.40 -5.71 17.44
N PHE A 55 -10.40 -5.32 16.17
CA PHE A 55 -9.72 -4.10 15.71
C PHE A 55 -10.20 -2.85 16.45
N ALA A 56 -11.52 -2.68 16.56
CA ALA A 56 -12.14 -1.55 17.25
C ALA A 56 -11.67 -1.42 18.71
N VAL A 57 -11.65 -2.53 19.45
CA VAL A 57 -11.24 -2.57 20.85
C VAL A 57 -9.76 -2.28 20.99
N ALA A 58 -8.92 -2.93 20.17
CA ALA A 58 -7.47 -2.77 20.22
C ALA A 58 -7.05 -1.33 19.86
N PHE A 59 -7.62 -0.76 18.81
CA PHE A 59 -7.29 0.60 18.37
C PHE A 59 -7.78 1.66 19.36
N ASN A 60 -8.98 1.51 19.93
CA ASN A 60 -9.43 2.42 20.99
C ASN A 60 -8.60 2.31 22.27
N GLY A 61 -8.18 1.10 22.66
CA GLY A 61 -7.23 0.90 23.76
C GLY A 61 -5.88 1.60 23.49
N PHE A 62 -5.37 1.49 22.27
CA PHE A 62 -4.17 2.20 21.83
C PHE A 62 -4.31 3.72 21.96
N LYS A 63 -5.46 4.29 21.56
CA LYS A 63 -5.77 5.71 21.76
C LYS A 63 -5.81 6.07 23.24
N ALA A 64 -6.53 5.29 24.05
CA ALA A 64 -6.72 5.55 25.48
C ALA A 64 -5.41 5.50 26.28
N LEU A 65 -4.43 4.72 25.81
CA LEU A 65 -3.10 4.65 26.40
C LEU A 65 -2.17 5.82 25.99
N GLY A 66 -2.65 6.78 25.19
CA GLY A 66 -1.86 7.95 24.78
C GLY A 66 -0.67 7.61 23.88
N MET A 67 -0.78 6.52 23.12
CA MET A 67 0.25 6.08 22.17
C MET A 67 0.46 7.15 21.09
N LYS A 68 1.67 7.28 20.55
CA LYS A 68 2.04 8.44 19.72
C LYS A 68 1.62 8.32 18.26
N GLY A 69 1.56 7.11 17.73
CA GLY A 69 1.18 6.92 16.34
C GLY A 69 1.30 5.48 15.91
N ALA A 70 0.64 5.14 14.81
CA ALA A 70 0.70 3.80 14.28
C ALA A 70 0.71 3.78 12.76
N ASN A 71 1.40 2.80 12.19
CA ASN A 71 1.09 2.39 10.84
C ASN A 71 -0.15 1.50 10.84
N ILE A 72 -0.96 1.66 9.80
CA ILE A 72 -2.17 0.87 9.57
C ILE A 72 -1.95 0.13 8.27
N THR A 73 -2.06 -1.20 8.32
CA THR A 73 -1.98 -2.03 7.13
C THR A 73 -3.24 -2.86 6.98
N GLN A 74 -3.24 -3.73 5.98
CA GLN A 74 -4.36 -4.58 5.67
C GLN A 74 -4.89 -5.36 6.89
N PRO A 75 -6.21 -5.55 7.00
CA PRO A 75 -7.27 -5.00 6.13
C PRO A 75 -7.76 -3.61 6.58
N TYR A 76 -7.08 -2.93 7.49
CA TYR A 76 -7.64 -1.82 8.28
C TYR A 76 -7.49 -0.42 7.68
N LYS A 77 -6.83 -0.26 6.53
CA LYS A 77 -6.56 1.07 5.96
C LYS A 77 -7.81 1.91 5.70
N THR A 78 -8.96 1.29 5.42
CA THR A 78 -10.25 1.98 5.27
C THR A 78 -11.09 1.94 6.55
N GLU A 79 -10.94 0.88 7.35
CA GLU A 79 -11.71 0.70 8.60
C GLU A 79 -11.29 1.72 9.67
N VAL A 80 -10.00 2.07 9.73
CA VAL A 80 -9.45 3.01 10.71
C VAL A 80 -10.07 4.41 10.61
N LEU A 81 -10.65 4.76 9.46
CA LEU A 81 -11.32 6.05 9.23
C LEU A 81 -12.44 6.34 10.24
N LYS A 82 -13.08 5.30 10.79
CA LYS A 82 -14.14 5.43 11.80
C LYS A 82 -13.64 5.90 13.17
N TYR A 83 -12.33 5.88 13.40
CA TYR A 83 -11.72 6.07 14.72
C TYR A 83 -10.75 7.26 14.78
N ILE A 84 -10.61 8.01 13.70
CA ILE A 84 -9.70 9.17 13.58
C ILE A 84 -10.52 10.45 13.39
N SER A 85 -10.02 11.55 13.94
CA SER A 85 -10.80 12.80 14.02
C SER A 85 -10.51 13.73 12.85
N SER A 86 -9.34 13.60 12.22
CA SER A 86 -8.94 14.43 11.08
C SER A 86 -8.07 13.65 10.10
N LEU A 87 -7.98 14.16 8.88
CA LEU A 87 -7.26 13.55 7.76
C LEU A 87 -6.32 14.57 7.11
N SER A 88 -5.26 14.09 6.48
CA SER A 88 -4.60 14.83 5.39
C SER A 88 -5.53 14.89 4.17
N ALA A 89 -5.38 15.92 3.33
CA ALA A 89 -6.23 16.11 2.16
C ALA A 89 -6.17 14.90 1.21
N GLU A 90 -4.99 14.29 1.05
CA GLU A 90 -4.81 13.10 0.23
C GLU A 90 -5.45 11.87 0.86
N ALA A 91 -5.32 11.68 2.18
CA ALA A 91 -5.96 10.54 2.87
C ALA A 91 -7.49 10.63 2.84
N GLU A 92 -8.04 11.85 2.95
CA GLU A 92 -9.47 12.13 2.79
C GLU A 92 -9.93 11.82 1.37
N THR A 93 -9.23 12.35 0.37
CA THR A 93 -9.56 12.13 -1.04
C THR A 93 -9.54 10.64 -1.39
N VAL A 94 -8.48 9.95 -0.98
CA VAL A 94 -8.29 8.52 -1.27
C VAL A 94 -9.21 7.66 -0.41
N GLY A 95 -9.66 8.13 0.76
CA GLY A 95 -10.47 7.34 1.69
C GLY A 95 -9.71 6.12 2.22
N ALA A 96 -8.42 6.28 2.52
CA ALA A 96 -7.59 5.25 3.14
C ALA A 96 -6.43 5.88 3.91
N VAL A 97 -6.09 5.30 5.05
CA VAL A 97 -5.02 5.74 5.95
C VAL A 97 -4.06 4.59 6.21
N ASN A 98 -2.76 4.86 6.09
CA ASN A 98 -1.70 3.90 6.43
C ASN A 98 -0.84 4.37 7.62
N THR A 99 -1.05 5.59 8.10
CA THR A 99 -0.26 6.22 9.16
C THR A 99 -1.18 7.11 9.98
N VAL A 100 -1.16 6.98 11.30
CA VAL A 100 -1.87 7.85 12.23
C VAL A 100 -0.90 8.46 13.22
N ASN A 101 -1.12 9.72 13.57
CA ASN A 101 -0.33 10.47 14.54
C ASN A 101 -1.24 11.08 15.61
N LEU A 102 -0.80 11.06 16.86
CA LEU A 102 -1.46 11.78 17.96
C LEU A 102 -1.07 13.26 17.88
N GLU A 103 -2.07 14.12 17.73
CA GLU A 103 -1.91 15.57 17.70
C GLU A 103 -1.92 16.17 19.13
N GLU A 104 -1.55 17.44 19.25
CA GLU A 104 -1.47 18.15 20.54
C GLU A 104 -2.82 18.28 21.25
N ASP A 105 -3.92 18.28 20.50
CA ASP A 105 -5.29 18.30 21.00
C ASP A 105 -5.77 16.94 21.56
N GLY A 106 -4.92 15.91 21.49
CA GLY A 106 -5.23 14.55 21.93
C GLY A 106 -6.01 13.72 20.91
N ASN A 107 -6.29 14.26 19.72
CA ASN A 107 -6.94 13.55 18.63
C ASN A 107 -5.92 12.90 17.70
N TYR A 108 -6.38 11.91 16.93
CA TYR A 108 -5.55 11.28 15.91
C TYR A 108 -5.84 11.84 14.53
N ARG A 109 -4.77 12.20 13.82
CA ARG A 109 -4.79 12.58 12.41
C ARG A 109 -4.29 11.43 11.53
N GLY A 110 -5.01 11.16 10.44
CA GLY A 110 -4.70 10.11 9.48
C GLY A 110 -3.99 10.61 8.21
N TYR A 111 -3.00 9.86 7.77
CA TYR A 111 -2.19 10.11 6.59
C TYR A 111 -2.12 8.87 5.69
N ASN A 112 -1.85 9.10 4.41
CA ASN A 112 -1.57 8.04 3.45
C ASN A 112 -0.19 8.27 2.80
N THR A 113 0.85 7.78 3.46
CA THR A 113 2.23 7.92 3.00
C THR A 113 2.57 7.00 1.84
N ASP A 114 1.73 6.00 1.53
CA ASP A 114 1.92 5.13 0.37
C ASP A 114 1.84 5.92 -0.95
N ILE A 115 1.06 7.00 -1.00
CA ILE A 115 0.90 7.85 -2.19
C ILE A 115 2.26 8.42 -2.60
N ASN A 116 2.92 9.11 -1.67
CA ASN A 116 4.22 9.73 -1.92
C ASN A 116 5.33 8.68 -1.97
N GLY A 117 5.22 7.60 -1.20
CA GLY A 117 6.15 6.47 -1.25
C GLY A 117 6.17 5.79 -2.62
N PHE A 118 5.01 5.61 -3.26
CA PHE A 118 4.92 5.06 -4.60
C PHE A 118 5.56 5.98 -5.64
N THR A 119 5.21 7.28 -5.64
CA THR A 119 5.84 8.26 -6.53
C THR A 119 7.35 8.31 -6.36
N ALA A 120 7.84 8.28 -5.12
CA ALA A 120 9.26 8.28 -4.83
C ALA A 120 9.95 7.00 -5.36
N ALA A 121 9.32 5.83 -5.21
CA ALA A 121 9.83 4.57 -5.73
C ALA A 121 9.92 4.59 -7.27
N VAL A 122 8.86 5.06 -7.94
CA VAL A 122 8.83 5.22 -9.41
C VAL A 122 9.95 6.16 -9.86
N ASN A 123 10.04 7.35 -9.27
CA ASN A 123 11.07 8.33 -9.64
C ASN A 123 12.49 7.81 -9.36
N TYR A 124 12.67 7.05 -8.28
CA TYR A 124 13.98 6.50 -7.91
C TYR A 124 14.44 5.42 -8.90
N GLU A 125 13.57 4.46 -9.21
CA GLU A 125 13.88 3.32 -10.09
C GLU A 125 13.94 3.74 -11.57
N PHE A 126 13.05 4.62 -12.01
CA PHE A 126 12.91 4.95 -13.43
C PHE A 126 13.52 6.29 -13.82
N LYS A 127 13.97 7.10 -12.84
CA LYS A 127 14.47 8.48 -13.05
C LYS A 127 13.49 9.38 -13.81
N GLU A 128 12.22 9.00 -13.83
CA GLU A 128 11.14 9.63 -14.57
C GLU A 128 9.85 9.55 -13.76
N ASN A 129 8.88 10.40 -14.10
CA ASN A 129 7.54 10.39 -13.52
C ASN A 129 6.56 9.51 -14.33
N LEU A 130 5.30 9.48 -13.93
CA LEU A 130 4.25 8.71 -14.61
C LEU A 130 3.61 9.45 -15.80
N ASN A 131 4.11 10.63 -16.17
CA ASN A 131 3.48 11.46 -17.19
C ASN A 131 3.51 10.76 -18.55
N GLY A 132 2.34 10.49 -19.12
CA GLY A 132 2.21 9.76 -20.40
C GLY A 132 2.52 8.27 -20.32
N ARG A 133 2.60 7.70 -19.11
CA ARG A 133 2.90 6.27 -18.89
C ARG A 133 1.62 5.47 -18.68
N SER A 134 1.68 4.18 -18.99
CA SER A 134 0.59 3.25 -18.74
C SER A 134 0.86 2.33 -17.54
N VAL A 135 -0.10 2.22 -16.63
CA VAL A 135 0.04 1.54 -15.33
C VAL A 135 -1.02 0.45 -15.13
N ILE A 136 -0.60 -0.77 -14.83
CA ILE A 136 -1.47 -1.83 -14.32
C ILE A 136 -1.38 -1.86 -12.79
N ILE A 137 -2.52 -1.92 -12.13
CA ILE A 137 -2.64 -2.06 -10.67
C ILE A 137 -3.34 -3.39 -10.38
N LEU A 138 -2.63 -4.31 -9.72
CA LEU A 138 -3.18 -5.58 -9.26
C LEU A 138 -3.71 -5.41 -7.84
N GLY A 139 -5.03 -5.50 -7.67
CA GLY A 139 -5.76 -5.34 -6.42
C GLY A 139 -6.66 -4.11 -6.41
N ALA A 140 -7.61 -4.07 -5.49
CA ALA A 140 -8.51 -2.93 -5.28
C ALA A 140 -8.65 -2.51 -3.80
N GLY A 141 -7.60 -2.73 -2.99
CA GLY A 141 -7.58 -2.41 -1.55
C GLY A 141 -7.00 -1.02 -1.24
N GLY A 142 -6.81 -0.70 0.04
CA GLY A 142 -6.30 0.61 0.48
C GLY A 142 -4.96 1.03 -0.16
N ALA A 143 -4.04 0.07 -0.41
CA ALA A 143 -2.80 0.33 -1.14
C ALA A 143 -3.07 0.65 -2.63
N SER A 144 -3.99 -0.07 -3.29
CA SER A 144 -4.40 0.25 -4.67
C SER A 144 -5.00 1.65 -4.79
N ARG A 145 -5.75 2.10 -3.77
CA ARG A 145 -6.32 3.45 -3.75
C ARG A 145 -5.20 4.51 -3.78
N ALA A 146 -4.16 4.32 -2.98
CA ALA A 146 -3.00 5.20 -2.96
C ALA A 146 -2.22 5.21 -4.29
N VAL A 147 -1.94 4.02 -4.85
CA VAL A 147 -1.24 3.87 -6.14
C VAL A 147 -2.04 4.50 -7.28
N LEU A 148 -3.34 4.26 -7.33
CA LEU A 148 -4.23 4.79 -8.36
C LEU A 148 -4.29 6.32 -8.29
N TYR A 149 -4.48 6.88 -7.09
CA TYR A 149 -4.48 8.32 -6.90
C TYR A 149 -3.15 8.95 -7.30
N ALA A 150 -2.02 8.39 -6.87
CA ALA A 150 -0.69 8.84 -7.26
C ALA A 150 -0.50 8.76 -8.79
N SER A 151 -0.94 7.68 -9.42
CA SER A 151 -0.85 7.51 -10.88
C SER A 151 -1.63 8.59 -11.64
N ILE A 152 -2.85 8.91 -11.20
CA ILE A 152 -3.68 9.97 -11.80
C ILE A 152 -3.03 11.35 -11.59
N ARG A 153 -2.56 11.62 -10.37
CA ARG A 153 -1.92 12.88 -9.98
C ARG A 153 -0.62 13.12 -10.76
N ASP A 154 0.16 12.07 -10.97
CA ASP A 154 1.49 12.15 -11.58
C ASP A 154 1.45 12.00 -13.12
N GLY A 155 0.25 11.97 -13.73
CA GLY A 155 0.06 12.13 -15.17
C GLY A 155 -0.03 10.83 -15.99
N ALA A 156 -0.31 9.68 -15.38
CA ALA A 156 -0.50 8.44 -16.12
C ALA A 156 -1.61 8.58 -17.18
N GLU A 157 -1.36 8.07 -18.38
CA GLU A 157 -2.28 8.16 -19.52
C GLU A 157 -3.32 7.04 -19.51
N ASP A 158 -2.86 5.81 -19.30
CA ASP A 158 -3.71 4.61 -19.23
C ASP A 158 -3.52 3.92 -17.89
N ILE A 159 -4.62 3.56 -17.22
CA ILE A 159 -4.59 2.85 -15.95
C ILE A 159 -5.55 1.67 -15.99
N LEU A 160 -5.04 0.47 -15.70
CA LEU A 160 -5.80 -0.77 -15.67
C LEU A 160 -5.83 -1.36 -14.27
N ILE A 161 -7.02 -1.47 -13.70
CA ILE A 161 -7.23 -2.09 -12.39
C ILE A 161 -7.66 -3.55 -12.59
N ILE A 162 -6.92 -4.49 -12.03
CA ILE A 162 -7.27 -5.91 -12.08
C ILE A 162 -7.46 -6.41 -10.66
N ASN A 163 -8.61 -7.01 -10.35
CA ASN A 163 -8.87 -7.57 -9.03
C ASN A 163 -9.58 -8.92 -9.13
N ARG A 164 -9.47 -9.77 -8.10
CA ARG A 164 -10.19 -11.07 -8.07
C ARG A 164 -11.71 -10.92 -8.00
N ASN A 165 -12.18 -9.78 -7.48
CA ASN A 165 -13.58 -9.43 -7.43
C ASN A 165 -13.77 -8.19 -8.32
N GLY A 166 -14.53 -8.37 -9.41
CA GLY A 166 -14.81 -7.31 -10.39
C GLY A 166 -15.53 -6.10 -9.79
N ASP A 167 -16.45 -6.31 -8.85
CA ASP A 167 -17.18 -5.22 -8.19
C ASP A 167 -16.25 -4.30 -7.41
N ASN A 168 -15.24 -4.85 -6.74
CA ASN A 168 -14.26 -4.04 -6.02
C ASN A 168 -13.39 -3.21 -6.98
N ALA A 169 -12.98 -3.78 -8.13
CA ALA A 169 -12.25 -3.03 -9.15
C ALA A 169 -13.14 -1.92 -9.75
N TYR A 170 -14.41 -2.22 -10.02
CA TYR A 170 -15.36 -1.26 -10.55
C TYR A 170 -15.66 -0.12 -9.56
N LYS A 171 -15.85 -0.44 -8.26
CA LYS A 171 -15.99 0.57 -7.20
C LYS A 171 -14.78 1.48 -7.13
N LEU A 172 -13.57 0.92 -7.18
CA LEU A 172 -12.34 1.71 -7.17
C LEU A 172 -12.23 2.62 -8.42
N LYS A 173 -12.57 2.11 -9.60
CA LYS A 173 -12.67 2.91 -10.83
C LYS A 173 -13.67 4.06 -10.68
N LYS A 174 -14.83 3.82 -10.06
CA LYS A 174 -15.84 4.86 -9.82
C LYS A 174 -15.30 5.98 -8.92
N ASP A 175 -14.65 5.62 -7.82
CA ASP A 175 -14.02 6.59 -6.92
C ASP A 175 -12.96 7.42 -7.66
N ALA A 176 -12.17 6.76 -8.51
CA ALA A 176 -11.11 7.40 -9.27
C ALA A 176 -11.58 8.44 -10.29
N TYR A 177 -12.81 8.34 -10.81
CA TYR A 177 -13.37 9.39 -11.67
C TYR A 177 -13.59 10.71 -10.93
N LEU A 178 -13.91 10.67 -9.63
CA LEU A 178 -14.00 11.87 -8.80
C LEU A 178 -12.62 12.52 -8.66
N TRP A 179 -11.59 11.71 -8.39
CA TRP A 179 -10.21 12.17 -8.29
C TRP A 179 -9.71 12.77 -9.60
N LYS A 180 -9.93 12.07 -10.73
CA LYS A 180 -9.59 12.52 -12.08
C LYS A 180 -10.14 13.92 -12.36
N THR A 181 -11.41 14.16 -12.00
CA THR A 181 -12.08 15.44 -12.19
C THR A 181 -11.42 16.54 -11.35
N SER A 182 -11.17 16.27 -10.06
CA SER A 182 -10.50 17.23 -9.16
C SER A 182 -9.07 17.57 -9.59
N LEU A 183 -8.35 16.58 -10.13
CA LEU A 183 -6.95 16.71 -10.57
C LEU A 183 -6.82 17.19 -12.02
N LYS A 184 -7.94 17.38 -12.75
CA LYS A 184 -7.95 17.72 -14.18
C LYS A 184 -7.12 16.76 -15.04
N SER A 185 -7.08 15.49 -14.65
CA SER A 185 -6.32 14.47 -15.36
C SER A 185 -7.10 13.93 -16.55
N ASN A 186 -6.40 13.54 -17.62
CA ASN A 186 -7.00 12.89 -18.79
C ASN A 186 -6.96 11.36 -18.74
N ALA A 187 -6.38 10.76 -17.70
CA ALA A 187 -6.15 9.33 -17.55
C ALA A 187 -7.36 8.46 -17.95
N VAL A 188 -7.16 7.50 -18.85
CA VAL A 188 -8.15 6.48 -19.20
C VAL A 188 -8.08 5.37 -18.16
N ILE A 189 -9.21 5.11 -17.48
CA ILE A 189 -9.26 4.12 -16.39
C ILE A 189 -10.16 2.95 -16.77
N GLU A 190 -9.57 1.76 -16.86
CA GLU A 190 -10.23 0.50 -17.11
C GLU A 190 -10.15 -0.41 -15.88
N SER A 191 -11.13 -1.30 -15.71
CA SER A 191 -11.17 -2.20 -14.55
C SER A 191 -11.76 -3.55 -14.93
N TYR A 192 -11.09 -4.64 -14.54
CA TYR A 192 -11.52 -6.01 -14.86
C TYR A 192 -11.33 -6.97 -13.68
N CYS A 193 -12.04 -8.09 -13.78
CA CYS A 193 -11.76 -9.25 -12.96
C CYS A 193 -10.67 -10.11 -13.60
N PHE A 194 -9.89 -10.86 -12.80
CA PHE A 194 -8.92 -11.83 -13.34
C PHE A 194 -9.55 -12.86 -14.30
N ASN A 195 -10.84 -13.15 -14.17
CA ASN A 195 -11.57 -14.12 -14.99
C ASN A 195 -12.37 -13.47 -16.13
N SER A 196 -12.15 -12.21 -16.48
CA SER A 196 -12.89 -11.49 -17.52
C SER A 196 -12.60 -11.93 -18.97
N GLY A 197 -11.89 -13.06 -19.16
CA GLY A 197 -11.67 -13.69 -20.46
C GLY A 197 -11.10 -12.72 -21.51
N GLU A 198 -11.67 -12.77 -22.71
CA GLU A 198 -11.24 -11.99 -23.88
C GLU A 198 -11.16 -10.48 -23.62
N ALA A 199 -12.07 -9.93 -22.80
CA ALA A 199 -12.07 -8.49 -22.51
C ALA A 199 -10.80 -8.06 -21.76
N LEU A 200 -10.34 -8.86 -20.79
CA LEU A 200 -9.07 -8.62 -20.12
C LEU A 200 -7.89 -8.86 -21.07
N GLU A 201 -7.96 -9.87 -21.92
CA GLU A 201 -6.90 -10.15 -22.91
C GLU A 201 -6.69 -8.98 -23.88
N ASN A 202 -7.78 -8.39 -24.37
CA ASN A 202 -7.74 -7.21 -25.24
C ASN A 202 -7.11 -6.01 -24.51
N ALA A 203 -7.45 -5.77 -23.24
CA ALA A 203 -6.84 -4.71 -22.45
C ALA A 203 -5.32 -4.93 -22.22
N LEU A 204 -4.91 -6.18 -21.98
CA LEU A 204 -3.50 -6.55 -21.77
C LEU A 204 -2.66 -6.52 -23.05
N SER A 205 -3.29 -6.56 -24.24
CA SER A 205 -2.61 -6.49 -25.53
C SER A 205 -2.02 -5.10 -25.84
N LYS A 206 -2.47 -4.06 -25.12
CA LYS A 206 -1.92 -2.71 -25.15
C LYS A 206 -0.48 -2.71 -24.61
N LYS A 207 0.28 -1.64 -24.88
CA LYS A 207 1.61 -1.45 -24.27
C LYS A 207 1.42 -0.98 -22.82
N TRP A 208 2.04 -1.68 -21.88
CA TRP A 208 2.04 -1.35 -20.46
C TRP A 208 3.46 -1.03 -19.99
N ASP A 209 3.69 0.13 -19.40
CA ASP A 209 5.02 0.52 -18.93
C ASP A 209 5.31 -0.02 -17.52
N ILE A 210 4.30 -0.03 -16.63
CA ILE A 210 4.48 -0.39 -15.22
C ILE A 210 3.35 -1.31 -14.76
N ILE A 211 3.70 -2.34 -13.99
CA ILE A 211 2.74 -3.21 -13.30
C ILE A 211 3.05 -3.17 -11.81
N VAL A 212 2.04 -2.80 -11.03
CA VAL A 212 2.13 -2.62 -9.58
C VAL A 212 1.30 -3.69 -8.89
N ASN A 213 1.94 -4.59 -8.16
CA ASN A 213 1.27 -5.52 -7.27
C ASN A 213 0.99 -4.88 -5.92
N THR A 214 -0.29 -4.77 -5.56
CA THR A 214 -0.73 -4.36 -4.22
C THR A 214 -1.48 -5.48 -3.50
N VAL A 215 -1.56 -6.66 -4.12
CA VAL A 215 -2.25 -7.81 -3.56
C VAL A 215 -1.38 -8.44 -2.48
N PRO A 216 -1.93 -8.67 -1.27
CA PRO A 216 -1.24 -9.39 -0.22
C PRO A 216 -0.85 -10.81 -0.66
N PRO A 217 0.30 -11.31 -0.23
CA PRO A 217 0.82 -12.59 -0.69
C PRO A 217 0.05 -13.76 -0.06
N SER A 218 -0.44 -14.65 -0.90
CA SER A 218 -1.15 -15.88 -0.55
C SER A 218 -1.03 -16.89 -1.68
N ALA A 219 -1.34 -18.16 -1.40
CA ALA A 219 -1.36 -19.20 -2.45
C ALA A 219 -2.39 -18.90 -3.56
N GLU A 220 -3.48 -18.20 -3.23
CA GLU A 220 -4.48 -17.77 -4.20
C GLU A 220 -3.97 -16.61 -5.05
N SER A 221 -3.43 -15.55 -4.44
CA SER A 221 -2.91 -14.40 -5.19
C SER A 221 -1.72 -14.79 -6.06
N GLY A 222 -0.83 -15.64 -5.57
CA GLY A 222 0.25 -16.22 -6.37
C GLY A 222 -0.26 -16.97 -7.61
N ARG A 223 -1.28 -17.83 -7.48
CA ARG A 223 -1.87 -18.52 -8.64
C ARG A 223 -2.50 -17.57 -9.65
N LEU A 224 -3.29 -16.60 -9.19
CA LEU A 224 -3.95 -15.62 -10.07
C LEU A 224 -2.94 -14.79 -10.85
N ILE A 225 -1.91 -14.30 -10.17
CA ILE A 225 -0.86 -13.51 -10.79
C ILE A 225 -0.03 -14.38 -11.74
N ASN A 226 0.36 -15.60 -11.34
CA ASN A 226 1.09 -16.52 -12.22
C ASN A 226 0.31 -16.81 -13.50
N ASN A 227 -1.01 -16.99 -13.42
CA ASN A 227 -1.84 -17.23 -14.60
C ASN A 227 -1.91 -16.00 -15.52
N LEU A 228 -2.00 -14.79 -14.95
CA LEU A 228 -1.93 -13.53 -15.70
C LEU A 228 -0.62 -13.43 -16.51
N PHE A 229 0.51 -13.76 -15.88
CA PHE A 229 1.84 -13.72 -16.50
C PHE A 229 2.23 -14.99 -17.27
N ALA A 230 1.53 -16.10 -17.11
CA ALA A 230 1.70 -17.28 -17.97
C ALA A 230 1.37 -16.89 -19.42
N GLY A 231 0.39 -15.99 -19.59
CA GLY A 231 0.07 -15.32 -20.84
C GLY A 231 1.07 -14.25 -21.29
N LEU A 232 2.31 -14.20 -20.78
CA LEU A 232 3.27 -13.11 -21.03
C LEU A 232 3.53 -12.74 -22.50
N LYS A 233 3.28 -13.66 -23.44
CA LYS A 233 3.26 -13.35 -24.89
C LYS A 233 2.28 -12.23 -25.26
N LYS A 234 1.33 -11.91 -24.38
CA LYS A 234 0.28 -10.89 -24.54
C LYS A 234 0.77 -9.47 -24.28
N PHE A 235 1.82 -9.29 -23.46
CA PHE A 235 2.35 -7.96 -23.18
C PHE A 235 3.28 -7.50 -24.30
N ARG A 236 3.06 -6.28 -24.81
CA ARG A 236 3.93 -5.66 -25.81
C ARG A 236 5.04 -4.84 -25.14
N GLY A 237 6.28 -5.09 -25.53
CA GLY A 237 7.44 -4.33 -25.06
C GLY A 237 8.00 -4.81 -23.71
N GLY A 238 8.98 -4.08 -23.18
CA GLY A 238 9.44 -4.23 -21.80
C GLY A 238 8.51 -3.46 -20.85
N PHE A 239 8.32 -3.99 -19.65
CA PHE A 239 7.55 -3.38 -18.58
C PHE A 239 8.31 -3.50 -17.27
N PHE A 240 8.00 -2.61 -16.33
CA PHE A 240 8.54 -2.64 -14.98
C PHE A 240 7.55 -3.25 -13.99
N LEU A 241 8.10 -3.83 -12.93
CA LEU A 241 7.36 -4.55 -11.92
C LEU A 241 7.66 -3.97 -10.57
N LEU A 242 6.64 -3.44 -9.91
CA LEU A 242 6.73 -2.97 -8.54
C LEU A 242 5.86 -3.85 -7.66
N ASP A 243 6.45 -4.50 -6.67
CA ASP A 243 5.71 -5.24 -5.64
C ASP A 243 5.69 -4.44 -4.35
N ILE A 244 4.52 -3.89 -3.99
CA ILE A 244 4.34 -3.17 -2.73
C ILE A 244 4.04 -4.15 -1.59
N SER A 245 3.87 -5.44 -1.89
CA SER A 245 3.67 -6.48 -0.89
C SER A 245 5.00 -6.90 -0.27
N TYR A 246 5.21 -6.54 0.99
CA TYR A 246 6.40 -6.94 1.74
C TYR A 246 6.19 -8.34 2.33
N SER A 247 6.57 -9.41 1.64
CA SER A 247 6.68 -10.74 2.26
C SER A 247 7.73 -11.61 1.58
N SER A 248 8.62 -12.17 2.39
CA SER A 248 9.65 -13.13 1.96
C SER A 248 9.17 -14.59 1.90
N LYS A 249 7.92 -14.90 2.32
CA LYS A 249 7.43 -16.28 2.50
C LYS A 249 6.86 -16.93 1.24
N PHE A 250 6.47 -16.16 0.25
CA PHE A 250 6.04 -16.68 -1.03
C PHE A 250 7.08 -16.26 -2.05
N PRO A 251 7.36 -17.07 -3.09
CA PRO A 251 8.14 -16.61 -4.22
C PRO A 251 7.46 -15.30 -4.66
N GLY A 252 8.15 -14.17 -4.43
CA GLY A 252 7.56 -12.87 -4.66
C GLY A 252 7.07 -12.78 -6.10
N PHE A 253 6.18 -11.84 -6.37
CA PHE A 253 5.80 -11.45 -7.72
C PHE A 253 6.97 -11.46 -8.72
N LEU A 254 8.16 -11.05 -8.24
CA LEU A 254 9.41 -11.01 -8.98
C LEU A 254 10.07 -12.37 -9.26
N SER A 255 9.96 -13.39 -8.40
CA SER A 255 10.55 -14.71 -8.68
C SER A 255 9.80 -15.46 -9.77
N VAL A 256 8.49 -15.21 -9.90
CA VAL A 256 7.65 -15.76 -10.97
C VAL A 256 8.09 -15.24 -12.34
N ILE A 257 8.60 -14.01 -12.39
CA ILE A 257 8.96 -13.32 -13.63
C ILE A 257 10.47 -13.41 -13.91
N GLY A 258 11.31 -13.47 -12.87
CA GLY A 258 12.77 -13.61 -12.97
C GLY A 258 13.24 -14.90 -13.66
N GLU A 259 12.42 -15.96 -13.70
CA GLU A 259 12.72 -17.14 -14.52
C GLU A 259 12.57 -16.89 -16.03
N LYS A 260 11.80 -15.86 -16.44
CA LYS A 260 11.53 -15.54 -17.85
C LYS A 260 12.42 -14.45 -18.44
N SER A 261 13.03 -13.58 -17.63
CA SER A 261 13.93 -12.52 -18.12
C SER A 261 15.36 -12.99 -18.43
N LYS A 262 15.78 -14.17 -17.92
CA LYS A 262 17.10 -14.76 -18.21
C LYS A 262 17.20 -15.51 -19.56
N LYS A 263 16.16 -15.45 -20.40
CA LYS A 263 16.11 -16.12 -21.73
C LYS A 263 16.03 -15.15 -22.92
N ARG A 264 16.62 -13.96 -22.81
CA ARG A 264 16.88 -13.09 -23.96
C ARG A 264 18.34 -12.71 -24.00
#